data_AF-A0A167I0K9-F1
#
_entry.id   AF-A0A167I0K9-F1
#
_cell.length_a   1.000
_cell.length_b   1.000
_cell.length_c   1.000
_cell.angle_alpha   90.00
_cell.angle_beta   90.00
_cell.angle_gamma   90.00
#
_symmetry.space_group_name_H-M   'P 1'
#
loop_
_entity.id
_entity.type
_entity.pdbx_description
1 polymer ?
#
loop_
_entity_poly.entity_id
_entity_poly.type
_entity_poly.pdbx_seq_one_letter_code
_entity_poly.pdbx_strand_id
1 'polypeptide(L)'
;MNALRTALRPQAQRRLFSTSSSRATDIAKLILVGRLGGEPQVRLTRNEKEYISYVVATTNYAPPIGDDGARADPTTSWHRVLSFNPNQNEYLKSLQKGSQVYVEANFETREPLPDAEPGTPGSQRQIFLRHETLRVLSRPRPAEVVE
;
A
#
# COMPACT_ATOMS: atom_id res chain seq x y z
N MET A 1 -30.84 -63.02 27.83
CA MET A 1 -29.78 -62.87 26.83
C MET A 1 -29.47 -61.39 26.69
N ASN A 2 -28.45 -60.90 27.39
CA ASN A 2 -28.03 -59.49 27.37
C ASN A 2 -27.21 -59.19 26.12
N ALA A 3 -27.67 -58.25 25.29
CA ALA A 3 -26.82 -57.63 24.27
C ALA A 3 -26.32 -56.28 24.80
N LEU A 4 -25.05 -56.26 25.22
CA LEU A 4 -24.33 -55.05 25.62
C LEU A 4 -24.19 -54.10 24.42
N ARG A 5 -24.86 -52.95 24.49
CA ARG A 5 -24.64 -51.82 23.59
C ARG A 5 -23.28 -51.20 23.92
N THR A 6 -22.29 -51.40 23.05
CA THR A 6 -21.04 -50.65 23.09
C THR A 6 -21.17 -49.45 22.15
N ALA A 7 -21.52 -48.29 22.70
CA ALA A 7 -21.44 -47.03 21.96
C ALA A 7 -19.98 -46.56 21.92
N LEU A 8 -19.36 -46.60 20.74
CA LEU A 8 -18.08 -45.93 20.51
C LEU A 8 -18.32 -44.42 20.58
N ARG A 9 -17.81 -43.78 21.65
CA ARG A 9 -17.77 -42.32 21.75
C ARG A 9 -16.93 -41.76 20.59
N PRO A 10 -17.34 -40.69 19.92
CA PRO A 10 -16.50 -40.06 18.91
C PRO A 10 -15.26 -39.50 19.64
N GLN A 11 -14.08 -39.98 19.27
CA GLN A 11 -12.86 -39.26 19.63
C GLN A 11 -12.91 -37.93 18.88
N ALA A 12 -13.31 -36.88 19.58
CA ALA A 12 -13.15 -35.52 19.10
C ALA A 12 -11.65 -35.33 18.83
N GLN A 13 -11.26 -35.28 17.55
CA GLN A 13 -9.94 -34.84 17.14
C GLN A 13 -9.74 -33.45 17.71
N ARG A 14 -9.00 -33.35 18.82
CA ARG A 14 -8.49 -32.09 19.34
C ARG A 14 -7.64 -31.49 18.23
N ARG A 15 -8.18 -30.52 17.51
CA ARG A 15 -7.37 -29.65 16.65
C ARG A 15 -6.43 -28.92 17.60
N LEU A 16 -5.17 -29.34 17.61
CA LEU A 16 -4.12 -28.66 18.34
C LEU A 16 -3.93 -27.31 17.65
N PHE A 17 -4.26 -26.22 18.33
CA PHE A 17 -3.94 -24.89 17.84
C PHE A 17 -2.42 -24.80 17.67
N SER A 18 -1.98 -24.44 16.46
CA SER A 18 -0.58 -24.22 16.14
C SER A 18 -0.01 -23.13 17.06
N THR A 19 1.03 -23.45 17.82
CA THR A 19 1.72 -22.49 18.71
C THR A 19 2.87 -21.76 18.03
N SER A 20 3.17 -22.06 16.76
CA SER A 20 4.09 -21.25 15.96
C SER A 20 3.37 -20.00 15.45
N SER A 21 3.99 -18.83 15.67
CA SER A 21 3.55 -17.55 15.12
C SER A 21 3.50 -17.63 13.60
N SER A 22 2.34 -17.97 13.02
CA SER A 22 2.17 -18.22 11.59
C SER A 22 2.13 -16.96 10.72
N ARG A 23 2.63 -15.82 11.22
CA ARG A 23 2.55 -14.53 10.51
C ARG A 23 3.79 -13.64 10.62
N ALA A 24 4.85 -14.07 11.29
CA ALA A 24 6.03 -13.23 11.50
C ALA A 24 7.12 -13.34 10.42
N THR A 25 6.97 -14.21 9.41
CA THR A 25 8.02 -14.51 8.42
C THR A 25 7.81 -13.88 7.04
N ASP A 26 6.60 -13.44 6.70
CA ASP A 26 6.28 -13.04 5.33
C ASP A 26 6.33 -11.52 5.21
N ILE A 27 7.07 -11.03 4.21
CA ILE A 27 7.24 -9.60 3.94
C ILE A 27 6.95 -9.29 2.48
N ALA A 28 6.07 -8.33 2.26
CA ALA A 28 5.89 -7.67 0.97
C ALA A 28 6.18 -6.18 1.16
N LYS A 29 7.22 -5.70 0.46
CA LYS A 29 7.70 -4.33 0.55
C LYS A 29 7.84 -3.74 -0.85
N LEU A 30 7.37 -2.51 -1.01
CA LEU A 30 7.58 -1.68 -2.17
C LEU A 30 8.57 -0.57 -1.82
N ILE A 31 9.60 -0.42 -2.65
CA ILE A 31 10.59 0.65 -2.53
C ILE A 31 10.38 1.60 -3.71
N LEU A 32 10.18 2.87 -3.41
CA LEU A 32 9.92 3.91 -4.40
C LEU A 32 11.00 4.97 -4.34
N VAL A 33 11.55 5.32 -5.51
CA VAL A 33 12.34 6.55 -5.70
C VAL A 33 11.61 7.37 -6.73
N GLY A 34 11.08 8.51 -6.33
CA GLY A 34 10.19 9.29 -7.18
C GLY A 34 9.97 10.69 -6.64
N ARG A 35 8.98 11.39 -7.20
CA ARG A 35 8.63 12.76 -6.77
C ARG A 35 7.25 12.79 -6.16
N LEU A 36 7.06 13.62 -5.13
CA LEU A 36 5.73 13.88 -4.60
C LEU A 36 4.86 14.57 -5.66
N GLY A 37 3.73 13.94 -5.99
CA GLY A 37 2.77 14.48 -6.96
C GLY A 37 2.02 15.72 -6.47
N GLY A 38 1.92 15.85 -5.16
CA GLY A 38 1.26 16.95 -4.47
C GLY A 38 1.66 16.97 -3.01
N GLU A 39 1.16 17.98 -2.31
CA GLU A 39 1.31 18.10 -0.86
C GLU A 39 0.63 16.91 -0.14
N PRO A 40 1.25 16.33 0.90
CA PRO A 40 0.62 15.29 1.71
C PRO A 40 -0.68 15.78 2.36
N GLN A 41 -1.75 15.00 2.22
CA GLN A 41 -3.09 15.37 2.70
C GLN A 41 -3.39 14.69 4.04
N VAL A 42 -3.83 15.50 5.01
CA VAL A 42 -4.37 15.02 6.28
C VAL A 42 -5.81 14.55 6.09
N ARG A 43 -6.12 13.36 6.58
CA ARG A 43 -7.46 12.77 6.52
C ARG A 43 -7.82 12.10 7.85
N LEU A 44 -9.11 11.92 8.08
CA LEU A 44 -9.64 11.24 9.25
C LEU A 44 -10.26 9.90 8.84
N THR A 45 -10.01 8.86 9.63
CA THR A 45 -10.73 7.58 9.51
C THR A 45 -12.15 7.71 10.06
N ARG A 46 -13.00 6.70 9.85
CA ARG A 46 -14.35 6.65 10.45
C ARG A 46 -14.36 6.72 11.98
N ASN A 47 -13.25 6.33 12.61
CA ASN A 47 -13.08 6.36 14.06
C ASN A 47 -12.30 7.61 14.50
N GLU A 48 -12.33 8.68 13.68
CA GLU A 48 -11.69 9.98 13.94
C GLU A 48 -10.17 9.93 14.14
N LYS A 49 -9.51 8.83 13.79
CA LYS A 49 -8.04 8.76 13.80
C LYS A 49 -7.46 9.44 12.57
N GLU A 50 -6.47 10.31 12.79
CA GLU A 50 -5.76 11.00 11.72
C GLU A 50 -4.80 10.08 10.96
N TYR A 51 -4.76 10.22 9.64
CA TYR A 51 -3.77 9.60 8.77
C TYR A 51 -3.36 10.55 7.64
N ILE A 52 -2.14 10.35 7.12
CA ILE A 52 -1.63 11.11 5.97
C ILE A 52 -1.74 10.26 4.71
N SER A 53 -2.20 10.87 3.62
CA SER A 53 -2.23 10.31 2.28
C SER A 53 -1.36 11.15 1.36
N TYR A 54 -0.36 10.54 0.72
CA TYR A 54 0.49 11.22 -0.27
C TYR A 54 0.68 10.34 -1.50
N VAL A 55 1.11 10.97 -2.61
CA VAL A 55 1.28 10.29 -3.89
C VAL A 55 2.71 10.47 -4.38
N VAL A 56 3.36 9.37 -4.74
CA VAL A 56 4.70 9.36 -5.34
C VAL A 56 4.57 8.98 -6.81
N ALA A 57 5.07 9.84 -7.70
CA ALA A 57 5.19 9.57 -9.12
C ALA A 57 6.53 8.86 -9.40
N THR A 58 6.48 7.74 -10.14
CA THR A 58 7.65 7.06 -10.69
C THR A 58 7.48 6.91 -12.19
N THR A 59 8.53 7.20 -12.96
CA THR A 59 8.52 7.01 -14.41
C THR A 59 9.17 5.68 -14.75
N ASN A 60 8.47 4.83 -15.51
CA ASN A 60 8.99 3.53 -15.93
C ASN A 60 10.08 3.70 -17.00
N TYR A 61 10.81 2.62 -17.30
CA TYR A 61 11.72 2.61 -18.43
C TYR A 61 10.95 2.93 -19.73
N ALA A 62 11.60 3.68 -20.61
CA ALA A 62 11.04 3.98 -21.92
C ALA A 62 10.73 2.65 -22.67
N PRO A 63 9.56 2.54 -23.31
CA PRO A 63 9.24 1.38 -24.14
C PRO A 63 10.31 1.13 -25.22
N PRO A 64 10.44 -0.12 -25.70
CA PRO A 64 11.24 -0.42 -26.88
C PRO A 64 10.71 0.36 -28.09
N ILE A 65 11.59 0.56 -29.08
CA ILE A 65 11.23 1.23 -30.34
C ILE A 65 10.17 0.39 -31.05
N GLY A 66 9.08 1.02 -31.49
CA GLY A 66 8.01 0.36 -32.22
C GLY A 66 8.42 0.02 -33.66
N ASP A 67 7.58 -0.76 -34.34
CA ASP A 67 7.79 -1.14 -35.75
C ASP A 67 7.79 0.08 -36.69
N ASP A 68 7.22 1.19 -36.25
CA ASP A 68 7.20 2.50 -36.93
C ASP A 68 8.50 3.29 -36.75
N GLY A 69 9.47 2.77 -36.00
CA GLY A 69 10.75 3.42 -35.71
C GLY A 69 10.64 4.55 -34.67
N ALA A 70 9.47 4.80 -34.10
CA ALA A 70 9.26 5.81 -33.08
C ALA A 70 9.48 5.25 -31.66
N ARG A 71 10.01 6.09 -30.78
CA ARG A 71 10.12 5.77 -29.35
C ARG A 71 8.97 6.43 -28.60
N ALA A 72 8.10 5.63 -27.99
CA ALA A 72 7.03 6.12 -27.16
C ALA A 72 7.56 6.75 -25.86
N ASP A 73 6.81 7.70 -25.31
CA ASP A 73 7.15 8.34 -24.05
C ASP A 73 7.06 7.36 -22.87
N PRO A 74 7.94 7.50 -21.85
CA PRO A 74 7.87 6.68 -20.65
C PRO A 74 6.56 6.88 -19.87
N THR A 75 5.88 5.79 -19.52
CA THR A 75 4.68 5.84 -18.70
C THR A 75 5.00 6.17 -17.25
N THR A 76 4.28 7.12 -16.66
CA THR A 76 4.38 7.46 -15.24
C THR A 76 3.31 6.72 -14.42
N SER A 77 3.74 6.07 -13.35
CA SER A 77 2.87 5.42 -12.36
C SER A 77 2.74 6.28 -11.10
N TRP A 78 1.53 6.32 -10.53
CA TRP A 78 1.20 7.12 -9.35
C TRP A 78 0.88 6.21 -8.18
N HIS A 79 1.75 6.21 -7.17
CA HIS A 79 1.65 5.34 -6.01
C HIS A 79 1.06 6.12 -4.84
N ARG A 80 -0.16 5.77 -4.42
CA ARG A 80 -0.78 6.36 -3.24
C ARG A 80 -0.34 5.61 -1.99
N VAL A 81 0.31 6.32 -1.07
CA VAL A 81 0.84 5.78 0.18
C VAL A 81 0.11 6.39 1.38
N LEU A 82 -0.20 5.55 2.36
CA LEU A 82 -0.96 5.90 3.56
C LEU A 82 -0.09 5.75 4.81
N SER A 83 -0.01 6.77 5.65
CA SER A 83 0.65 6.74 6.95
C SER A 83 -0.36 6.89 8.08
N PHE A 84 -0.37 5.92 8.99
CA PHE A 84 -1.21 5.92 10.19
C PHE A 84 -0.41 6.17 11.47
N ASN A 85 0.90 6.42 11.37
CA ASN A 85 1.78 6.63 12.52
C ASN A 85 1.84 8.14 12.86
N PRO A 86 1.28 8.58 14.01
CA PRO A 86 1.24 10.00 14.37
C PRO A 86 2.62 10.67 14.38
N ASN A 87 3.65 9.97 14.84
CA ASN A 87 5.01 10.50 14.92
C ASN A 87 5.60 10.78 13.52
N GLN A 88 5.28 9.94 12.54
CA GLN A 88 5.72 10.14 11.16
C GLN A 88 4.85 11.19 10.45
N ASN A 89 3.59 11.31 10.83
CA ASN A 89 2.64 12.20 10.17
C ASN A 89 3.08 13.68 10.26
N GLU A 90 3.63 14.13 11.39
CA GLU A 90 4.16 15.50 11.52
C GLU A 90 5.27 15.79 10.51
N TYR A 91 6.23 14.87 10.37
CA TYR A 91 7.30 14.99 9.38
C TYR A 91 6.75 14.99 7.96
N LEU A 92 5.81 14.07 7.64
CA LEU A 92 5.19 13.99 6.32
C LEU A 92 4.44 15.28 5.95
N LYS A 93 3.76 15.94 6.90
CA LYS A 93 3.08 17.23 6.66
C LYS A 93 4.03 18.35 6.22
N SER A 94 5.31 18.25 6.54
CA SER A 94 6.32 19.27 6.17
C SER A 94 6.85 19.14 4.74
N LEU A 95 6.49 18.06 4.03
CA LEU A 95 7.01 17.78 2.70
C LEU A 95 6.27 18.58 1.63
N GLN A 96 7.02 19.09 0.66
CA GLN A 96 6.50 19.90 -0.44
C GLN A 96 6.30 19.08 -1.72
N LYS A 97 5.31 19.45 -2.52
CA LYS A 97 5.10 18.94 -3.88
C LYS A 97 6.39 19.00 -4.69
N GLY A 98 6.68 17.95 -5.44
CA GLY A 98 7.86 17.87 -6.30
C GLY A 98 9.15 17.47 -5.57
N SER A 99 9.13 17.35 -4.23
CA SER A 99 10.27 16.79 -3.49
C SER A 99 10.58 15.38 -4.00
N GLN A 100 11.85 15.12 -4.27
CA GLN A 100 12.31 13.78 -4.62
C GLN A 100 12.48 12.98 -3.33
N VAL A 101 11.87 11.81 -3.28
CA VAL A 101 11.77 10.99 -2.07
C VAL A 101 12.16 9.55 -2.34
N TYR A 102 12.79 8.95 -1.34
CA TYR A 102 12.91 7.51 -1.17
C TYR A 102 11.84 7.07 -0.17
N VAL A 103 11.02 6.08 -0.52
CA VAL A 103 9.94 5.57 0.32
C VAL A 103 10.00 4.06 0.39
N GLU A 104 9.90 3.53 1.61
CA GLU A 104 9.58 2.13 1.86
C GLU A 104 8.13 2.02 2.32
N ALA A 105 7.38 1.13 1.69
CA ALA A 105 6.00 0.85 2.06
C ALA A 105 5.74 -0.64 2.13
N ASN A 106 4.96 -1.07 3.10
CA ASN A 106 4.37 -2.39 3.11
C ASN A 106 3.33 -2.48 1.99
N PHE A 107 3.43 -3.53 1.18
CA PHE A 107 2.56 -3.78 0.04
C PHE A 107 1.51 -4.82 0.41
N GLU A 108 0.24 -4.44 0.28
CA GLU A 108 -0.90 -5.32 0.48
C GLU A 108 -1.80 -5.22 -0.75
N THR A 109 -2.37 -6.34 -1.17
CA THR A 109 -3.46 -6.32 -2.15
C THR A 109 -4.71 -6.87 -1.53
N ARG A 110 -5.83 -6.18 -1.75
CA ARG A 110 -7.17 -6.62 -1.32
C ARG A 110 -7.96 -7.05 -2.52
N GLU A 111 -8.49 -8.26 -2.43
CA GLU A 111 -9.37 -8.78 -3.45
C GLU A 111 -10.71 -8.04 -3.44
N PRO A 112 -11.38 -7.95 -4.61
CA PRO A 112 -12.73 -7.40 -4.69
C PRO A 112 -13.69 -8.08 -3.71
N LEU A 113 -14.69 -7.33 -3.27
CA LEU A 113 -15.81 -7.91 -2.53
C LEU A 113 -16.63 -8.78 -3.51
N PRO A 114 -17.02 -10.00 -3.12
CA PRO A 114 -17.70 -10.94 -4.02
C PRO A 114 -19.03 -10.41 -4.57
N ASP A 115 -19.72 -9.56 -3.80
CA ASP A 115 -21.05 -9.02 -4.13
C ASP A 115 -21.02 -7.51 -4.44
N ALA A 116 -19.86 -6.95 -4.78
CA ALA A 116 -19.77 -5.53 -5.13
C ALA A 116 -20.38 -5.26 -6.51
N GLU A 117 -21.26 -4.26 -6.58
CA GLU A 117 -21.82 -3.81 -7.85
C GLU A 117 -20.70 -3.34 -8.80
N PRO A 118 -20.79 -3.68 -10.11
CA PRO A 118 -19.83 -3.23 -11.11
C PRO A 118 -19.68 -1.71 -11.09
N GLY A 119 -18.43 -1.23 -11.05
CA GLY A 119 -18.13 0.20 -11.02
C GLY A 119 -18.02 0.81 -9.62
N THR A 120 -18.38 0.07 -8.57
CA THR A 120 -18.06 0.48 -7.19
C THR A 120 -16.59 0.19 -6.87
N PRO A 121 -15.95 0.94 -5.96
CA PRO A 121 -14.56 0.68 -5.55
C PRO A 121 -14.34 -0.74 -5.00
N GLY A 122 -15.39 -1.37 -4.46
CA GLY A 122 -15.33 -2.75 -3.96
C GLY A 122 -15.25 -3.81 -5.06
N SER A 123 -15.58 -3.48 -6.31
CA SER A 123 -15.55 -4.41 -7.44
C SER A 123 -14.16 -4.61 -8.04
N GLN A 124 -13.19 -3.76 -7.68
CA GLN A 124 -11.84 -3.79 -8.22
C GLN A 124 -10.83 -4.18 -7.15
N ARG A 125 -9.76 -4.85 -7.59
CA ARG A 125 -8.62 -5.22 -6.73
C ARG A 125 -7.91 -3.96 -6.26
N GLN A 126 -7.75 -3.81 -4.95
CA GLN A 126 -7.20 -2.58 -4.36
C GLN A 126 -5.77 -2.80 -3.87
N ILE A 127 -4.86 -1.91 -4.28
CA ILE A 127 -3.48 -1.89 -3.77
C ILE A 127 -3.45 -0.96 -2.55
N PHE A 128 -2.96 -1.50 -1.44
CA PHE A 128 -2.72 -0.76 -0.20
C PHE A 128 -1.22 -0.65 0.05
N LEU A 129 -0.73 0.59 0.05
CA LEU A 129 0.65 0.91 0.41
C LEU A 129 0.65 1.60 1.76
N ARG A 130 1.21 0.94 2.78
CA ARG A 130 1.35 1.51 4.11
C ARG A 130 2.78 2.00 4.32
N HIS A 131 2.92 3.29 4.61
CA HIS A 131 4.20 3.93 4.86
C HIS A 131 4.96 3.24 6.00
N GLU A 132 6.24 2.98 5.78
CA GLU A 132 7.18 2.55 6.82
C GLU A 132 8.29 3.58 7.03
N THR A 133 8.98 3.99 5.96
CA THR A 133 10.07 4.97 6.02
C THR A 133 10.00 5.92 4.83
N LEU A 134 10.38 7.18 5.02
CA LEU A 134 10.56 8.16 3.95
C LEU A 134 11.83 8.96 4.21
N ARG A 135 12.60 9.20 3.14
CA ARG A 135 13.73 10.14 3.15
C ARG A 135 13.59 11.09 1.98
N VAL A 136 13.76 12.39 2.24
CA VAL A 136 13.85 13.40 1.19
C VAL A 136 15.25 13.38 0.60
N LEU A 137 15.34 13.15 -0.71
CA LEU A 137 16.59 13.14 -1.48
C LEU A 137 16.91 14.53 -2.03
N SER A 138 15.89 15.26 -2.49
CA SER A 138 16.02 16.65 -2.92
C SER A 138 14.70 17.39 -2.74
N ARG A 139 14.78 18.70 -2.47
CA ARG A 139 13.61 19.59 -2.37
C ARG A 139 13.39 20.31 -3.70
N PRO A 140 12.15 20.65 -4.06
CA PRO A 140 11.88 21.46 -5.24
C PRO A 140 12.60 22.81 -5.12
N ARG A 141 13.08 23.35 -6.25
CA ARG A 141 13.56 24.73 -6.27
C ARG A 141 12.36 25.66 -6.01
N PRO A 142 12.49 26.67 -5.13
CA PRO A 142 11.48 27.69 -5.00
C PRO A 142 11.27 28.34 -6.37
N ALA A 143 10.02 28.63 -6.72
CA ALA A 143 9.73 29.39 -7.93
C ALA A 143 10.43 30.75 -7.79
N GLU A 144 11.26 31.09 -8.76
CA GLU A 144 11.91 32.40 -8.83
C GLU A 144 10.79 33.44 -9.01
N VAL A 145 10.62 34.30 -8.01
CA VAL A 145 9.63 35.37 -8.07
C VAL A 145 10.20 36.42 -9.02
N VAL A 146 9.75 36.40 -10.27
CA VAL A 146 10.06 37.47 -11.22
C VAL A 146 9.17 38.65 -10.82
N GLU A 147 9.79 39.67 -10.21
CA GLU A 147 9.19 40.97 -9.88
C GLU A 147 8.97 41.81 -11.14
#